data_AF-A0A6G0HFX5-F1
#
_entry.id   AF-A0A6G0HFX5-F1
#
_cell.length_a   1.000
_cell.length_b   1.000
_cell.length_c   1.000
_cell.angle_alpha   90.00
_cell.angle_beta   90.00
_cell.angle_gamma   90.00
#
_symmetry.space_group_name_H-M   'P 1'
#
loop_
_entity.id
_entity.type
_entity.pdbx_description
1 polymer ?
#
loop_
_entity_poly.entity_id
_entity_poly.type
_entity_poly.pdbx_seq_one_letter_code
_entity_poly.pdbx_strand_id
1 'polypeptide(L)'
;MPAKKAQNKSKAHSSPCEEDDDVSEANSLANSTGDATLVPHVDVDTGLAHNTGVIQILEGIRNDFSTKMDVVLKAIQDVKRDVRDFSVRMDEAGARISSVEDTMNAEKGKTEALVKQVALLTNKLVELENHSRRSNLRLVNVLERWEEMMRWLSWRSGSLKSWDQRHSRHHLSSKERTGCPDGRVLVVQPRRGSSS
;
A
#
# COMPACT_ATOMS: atom_id res chain seq x y z
N MET A 1 15.58 -6.41 -23.82
CA MET A 1 16.84 -5.84 -23.27
C MET A 1 16.48 -4.66 -22.37
N PRO A 2 17.11 -4.50 -21.18
CA PRO A 2 16.58 -3.64 -20.12
C PRO A 2 17.13 -2.19 -20.13
N ALA A 3 16.25 -1.29 -19.68
CA ALA A 3 16.41 -0.06 -18.87
C ALA A 3 17.64 0.85 -19.00
N LYS A 4 17.40 2.17 -19.10
CA LYS A 4 18.18 3.20 -18.38
C LYS A 4 17.29 4.32 -17.82
N LYS A 5 17.38 4.48 -16.49
CA LYS A 5 16.87 5.57 -15.64
C LYS A 5 17.58 6.88 -15.96
N ALA A 6 16.89 8.02 -15.79
CA ALA A 6 17.50 9.32 -15.58
C ALA A 6 17.09 9.85 -14.20
N GLN A 7 18.09 10.34 -13.44
CA GLN A 7 18.04 10.77 -12.04
C GLN A 7 17.54 12.21 -11.88
N ASN A 8 16.78 12.44 -10.80
CA ASN A 8 16.41 13.74 -10.27
C ASN A 8 17.62 14.41 -9.56
N LYS A 9 17.73 15.75 -9.66
CA LYS A 9 18.61 16.60 -8.85
C LYS A 9 17.79 17.65 -8.11
N SER A 10 17.76 17.56 -6.79
CA SER A 10 17.22 18.56 -5.87
C SER A 10 18.30 19.61 -5.59
N LYS A 11 17.96 20.91 -5.62
CA LYS A 11 18.83 22.02 -5.21
C LYS A 11 18.17 22.74 -4.04
N ALA A 12 18.77 22.60 -2.86
CA ALA A 12 18.49 23.41 -1.68
C ALA A 12 19.50 24.57 -1.62
N HIS A 13 19.05 25.76 -1.25
CA HIS A 13 19.91 26.81 -0.71
C HIS A 13 19.22 27.42 0.51
N SER A 14 19.95 27.36 1.63
CA SER A 14 19.64 27.92 2.94
C SER A 14 20.35 29.28 3.06
N SER A 15 19.66 30.22 3.70
CA SER A 15 20.15 31.54 4.12
C SER A 15 20.95 31.44 5.43
N PRO A 16 22.01 32.23 5.61
CA PRO A 16 22.62 32.49 6.92
C PRO A 16 22.20 33.86 7.49
N CYS A 17 22.01 33.88 8.81
CA CYS A 17 21.92 35.07 9.65
C CYS A 17 23.26 35.24 10.39
N GLU A 18 23.76 36.47 10.53
CA GLU A 18 24.75 36.81 11.57
C GLU A 18 24.37 38.13 12.25
N GLU A 19 24.62 38.13 13.56
CA GLU A 19 24.45 39.18 14.56
C GLU A 19 25.71 40.09 14.58
N ASP A 20 25.62 41.27 15.21
CA ASP A 20 26.56 41.69 16.28
C ASP A 20 26.43 43.19 16.65
N ASP A 21 26.68 43.40 17.95
CA ASP A 21 26.67 44.57 18.81
C ASP A 21 27.55 45.77 18.39
N ASP A 22 27.29 46.98 18.93
CA ASP A 22 28.21 47.66 19.86
C ASP A 22 27.61 48.95 20.48
N VAL A 23 28.02 49.17 21.72
CA VAL A 23 27.69 50.23 22.67
C VAL A 23 28.53 51.48 22.45
N SER A 24 28.02 52.67 22.79
CA SER A 24 28.87 53.81 23.16
C SER A 24 28.11 54.84 24.00
N GLU A 25 28.47 54.86 25.28
CA GLU A 25 28.24 55.90 26.27
C GLU A 25 29.50 56.79 26.34
N ALA A 26 29.37 58.13 26.26
CA ALA A 26 30.37 59.05 26.84
C ALA A 26 29.86 60.52 26.94
N ASN A 27 29.75 60.94 28.19
CA ASN A 27 29.79 62.27 28.79
C ASN A 27 30.50 63.41 28.02
N SER A 28 30.02 64.65 28.20
CA SER A 28 30.80 65.67 28.93
C SER A 28 29.98 66.91 29.34
N LEU A 29 30.41 67.46 30.48
CA LEU A 29 29.86 68.52 31.31
C LEU A 29 30.58 69.86 31.00
N ALA A 30 29.89 71.01 31.07
CA ALA A 30 30.23 72.15 31.95
C ALA A 30 29.73 73.54 31.47
N ASN A 31 29.00 74.20 32.39
CA ASN A 31 28.94 75.64 32.76
C ASN A 31 28.38 76.64 31.73
N SER A 32 27.71 77.76 32.07
CA SER A 32 27.87 78.66 33.22
C SER A 32 26.70 79.68 33.28
N THR A 33 26.40 80.16 34.51
CA THR A 33 25.91 81.52 34.88
C THR A 33 24.70 82.09 34.10
N GLY A 34 23.50 82.25 34.65
CA GLY A 34 23.12 82.86 35.92
C GLY A 34 22.42 84.19 35.60
N ASP A 35 21.10 84.28 35.76
CA ASP A 35 20.42 85.54 36.08
C ASP A 35 19.00 85.25 36.61
N ALA A 36 18.62 85.98 37.66
CA ALA A 36 17.39 85.82 38.40
C ALA A 36 16.36 86.83 37.91
N THR A 37 15.18 86.38 37.48
CA THR A 37 14.01 87.27 37.37
C THR A 37 12.71 86.50 37.65
N LEU A 38 12.20 86.72 38.86
CA LEU A 38 10.80 86.87 39.29
C LEU A 38 9.68 86.17 38.48
N VAL A 39 9.27 84.99 39.00
CA VAL A 39 7.90 84.46 39.23
C VAL A 39 6.82 84.65 38.14
N PRO A 40 6.20 83.55 37.67
CA PRO A 40 4.87 83.21 38.16
C PRO A 40 4.92 81.92 38.98
N HIS A 41 4.23 81.89 40.11
CA HIS A 41 3.98 80.68 40.89
C HIS A 41 3.02 79.82 40.08
N VAL A 42 3.59 79.00 39.18
CA VAL A 42 2.86 77.92 38.51
C VAL A 42 2.66 76.84 39.55
N ASP A 43 1.43 76.37 39.73
CA ASP A 43 1.03 75.35 40.70
C ASP A 43 1.98 74.14 40.69
N VAL A 44 2.96 74.15 41.60
CA VAL A 44 3.98 73.10 41.72
C VAL A 44 3.35 71.79 42.18
N ASP A 45 2.28 71.87 42.98
CA ASP A 45 1.50 70.72 43.45
C ASP A 45 0.76 70.01 42.31
N THR A 46 0.23 70.75 41.34
CA THR A 46 -0.48 70.17 40.18
C THR A 46 0.49 69.45 39.24
N GLY A 47 1.69 69.98 39.05
CA GLY A 47 2.74 69.35 38.25
C GLY A 47 3.29 68.06 38.87
N LEU A 48 3.51 68.03 40.19
CA LEU A 48 3.99 66.84 40.89
C LEU A 48 2.96 65.70 40.89
N ALA A 49 1.68 66.02 41.08
CA ALA A 49 0.59 65.05 40.99
C ALA A 49 0.44 64.46 39.57
N HIS A 50 0.58 65.30 38.54
CA HIS A 50 0.52 64.83 37.14
C HIS A 50 1.67 63.88 36.78
N ASN A 51 2.91 64.23 37.15
CA ASN A 51 4.07 63.36 36.93
C ASN A 51 3.96 62.03 37.69
N THR A 52 3.42 62.05 38.91
CA THR A 52 3.15 60.83 39.69
C THR A 52 2.13 59.92 38.99
N GLY A 53 1.07 60.50 38.42
CA GLY A 53 0.09 59.76 37.61
C GLY A 53 0.71 59.16 36.33
N VAL A 54 1.56 59.91 35.64
CA VAL A 54 2.27 59.41 34.45
C VAL A 54 3.17 58.22 34.80
N ILE A 55 3.90 58.26 35.92
CA ILE A 55 4.74 57.15 36.39
C ILE A 55 3.88 55.91 36.69
N GLN A 56 2.75 56.06 37.37
CA GLN A 56 1.85 54.94 37.66
C GLN A 56 1.30 54.30 36.38
N ILE A 57 0.95 55.10 35.38
CA ILE A 57 0.49 54.61 34.07
C ILE A 57 1.62 53.83 33.37
N LEU A 58 2.85 54.35 33.39
CA LEU A 58 4.03 53.66 32.85
C LEU A 58 4.29 52.32 33.55
N GLU A 59 4.15 52.25 34.87
CA GLU A 59 4.27 50.98 35.61
C GLU A 59 3.14 50.01 35.27
N GLY A 60 1.91 50.50 35.10
CA GLY A 60 0.78 49.70 34.62
C GLY A 60 1.05 49.09 33.25
N ILE A 61 1.50 49.91 32.29
CA ILE A 61 1.86 49.45 30.93
C ILE A 61 2.99 48.43 30.98
N ARG A 62 4.04 48.68 31.79
CA ARG A 62 5.15 47.73 31.98
C ARG A 62 4.66 46.38 32.49
N ASN A 63 3.79 46.38 33.49
CA ASN A 63 3.27 45.15 34.09
C ASN A 63 2.35 44.40 33.11
N ASP A 64 1.47 45.11 32.39
CA ASP A 64 0.61 44.53 31.35
C ASP A 64 1.42 43.92 30.22
N PHE A 65 2.47 44.61 29.78
CA PHE A 65 3.39 44.13 28.75
C PHE A 65 4.13 42.87 29.22
N SER A 66 4.68 42.89 30.45
CA SER A 66 5.35 41.72 31.04
C SER A 66 4.41 40.51 31.08
N THR A 67 3.17 40.72 31.54
CA THR A 67 2.16 39.65 31.63
C THR A 67 1.81 39.08 30.25
N LYS A 68 1.64 39.93 29.24
CA LYS A 68 1.38 39.49 27.86
C LYS A 68 2.57 38.72 27.29
N MET A 69 3.80 39.16 27.56
CA MET A 69 5.01 38.47 27.13
C MET A 69 5.14 37.09 27.77
N ASP A 70 4.81 36.94 29.05
CA ASP A 70 4.79 35.64 29.73
C ASP A 70 3.78 34.68 29.10
N VAL A 71 2.59 35.17 28.75
CA VAL A 71 1.57 34.39 28.02
C VAL A 71 2.08 33.95 26.65
N VAL A 72 2.72 34.85 25.90
CA VAL A 72 3.28 34.54 24.58
C VAL A 72 4.40 33.50 24.70
N LEU A 73 5.32 33.66 25.65
CA LEU A 73 6.41 32.70 25.89
C LEU A 73 5.87 31.32 26.23
N LYS A 74 4.84 31.24 27.07
CA LYS A 74 4.17 29.99 27.40
C LYS A 74 3.55 29.34 26.16
N ALA A 75 2.82 30.11 25.35
CA ALA A 75 2.23 29.60 24.11
C ALA A 75 3.31 29.08 23.13
N ILE A 76 4.44 29.78 23.00
CA ILE A 76 5.57 29.32 22.18
C ILE A 76 6.15 28.00 22.72
N GLN A 77 6.31 27.87 24.03
CA GLN A 77 6.80 26.63 24.63
C GLN A 77 5.85 25.46 24.42
N ASP A 78 4.54 25.70 24.53
CA ASP A 78 3.51 24.69 24.30
C ASP A 78 3.50 24.26 22.81
N VAL A 79 3.51 25.21 21.86
CA VAL A 79 3.62 24.88 20.43
C VAL A 79 4.91 24.12 20.13
N LYS A 80 6.04 24.50 20.76
CA LYS A 80 7.31 23.78 20.60
C LYS A 80 7.22 22.34 21.13
N ARG A 81 6.42 22.09 22.18
CA ARG A 81 6.17 20.74 22.68
C ARG A 81 5.33 19.96 21.67
N ASP A 82 4.21 20.53 21.24
CA ASP A 82 3.31 19.89 20.28
C ASP A 82 4.03 19.52 18.98
N VAL A 83 4.84 20.42 18.42
CA VAL A 83 5.61 20.15 17.20
C VAL A 83 6.55 18.95 17.38
N ARG A 84 7.20 18.80 18.55
CA ARG A 84 8.04 17.63 18.82
C ARG A 84 7.21 16.35 18.92
N ASP A 85 6.08 16.41 19.62
CA ASP A 85 5.19 15.26 19.77
C ASP A 85 4.57 14.82 18.43
N PHE A 86 4.25 15.78 17.56
CA PHE A 86 3.84 15.52 16.18
C PHE A 86 4.97 14.89 15.36
N SER A 87 6.20 15.38 15.48
CA SER A 87 7.36 14.80 14.79
C SER A 87 7.56 13.34 15.17
N VAL A 88 7.53 13.01 16.47
CA VAL A 88 7.69 11.63 16.95
C VAL A 88 6.60 10.72 16.40
N ARG A 89 5.33 11.14 16.48
CA ARG A 89 4.21 10.35 15.93
C ARG A 89 4.29 10.19 14.42
N MET A 90 4.83 11.19 13.72
CA MET A 90 5.01 11.12 12.27
C MET A 90 6.11 10.13 11.89
N ASP A 91 7.23 10.12 12.63
CA ASP A 91 8.30 9.15 12.43
C ASP A 91 7.82 7.72 12.71
N GLU A 92 7.05 7.50 13.79
CA GLU A 92 6.45 6.21 14.10
C GLU A 92 5.45 5.76 13.02
N ALA A 93 4.59 6.66 12.56
CA ALA A 93 3.66 6.38 11.48
C ALA A 93 4.40 6.04 10.18
N GLY A 94 5.48 6.76 9.86
CA GLY A 94 6.34 6.48 8.72
C GLY A 94 6.98 5.10 8.80
N ALA A 95 7.50 4.71 9.97
CA ALA A 95 8.09 3.39 10.20
C ALA A 95 7.04 2.27 10.05
N ARG A 96 5.84 2.47 10.60
CA ARG A 96 4.72 1.52 10.46
C ARG A 96 4.29 1.36 9.00
N ILE A 97 4.19 2.47 8.25
CA ILE A 97 3.84 2.43 6.83
C ILE A 97 4.91 1.67 6.04
N SER A 98 6.19 1.99 6.23
CA SER A 98 7.29 1.28 5.56
C SER A 98 7.24 -0.23 5.82
N SER A 99 7.01 -0.64 7.08
CA SER A 99 6.89 -2.07 7.42
C SER A 99 5.68 -2.74 6.75
N VAL A 100 4.55 -2.04 6.63
CA VAL A 100 3.36 -2.56 5.96
C VAL A 100 3.60 -2.66 4.45
N GLU A 101 4.27 -1.68 3.85
CA GLU A 101 4.62 -1.69 2.43
C GLU A 101 5.56 -2.85 2.09
N ASP A 102 6.55 -3.13 2.94
CA ASP A 102 7.47 -4.26 2.78
C ASP A 102 6.73 -5.60 2.87
N THR A 103 5.85 -5.78 3.86
CA THR A 103 5.07 -7.02 4.00
C THR A 103 4.09 -7.20 2.84
N MET A 104 3.41 -6.14 2.40
CA MET A 104 2.53 -6.17 1.24
C MET A 104 3.27 -6.57 -0.03
N ASN A 105 4.47 -6.04 -0.26
CA ASN A 105 5.30 -6.41 -1.41
C ASN A 105 5.74 -7.88 -1.36
N ALA A 106 6.12 -8.38 -0.19
CA ALA A 106 6.46 -9.79 -0.02
C ALA A 106 5.27 -10.72 -0.30
N GLU A 107 4.09 -10.40 0.24
CA GLU A 107 2.87 -11.19 0.02
C GLU A 107 2.39 -11.12 -1.43
N LYS A 108 2.51 -9.97 -2.09
CA LYS A 108 2.24 -9.83 -3.52
C LYS A 108 3.15 -10.76 -4.34
N GLY A 109 4.44 -10.80 -4.02
CA GLY A 109 5.40 -11.71 -4.67
C GLY A 109 5.03 -13.19 -4.50
N LYS A 110 4.62 -13.60 -3.29
CA LYS A 110 4.14 -14.97 -3.01
C LYS A 110 2.87 -15.29 -3.80
N THR A 111 1.92 -14.36 -3.84
CA THR A 111 0.66 -14.52 -4.57
C THR A 111 0.90 -14.69 -6.07
N GLU A 112 1.76 -13.86 -6.67
CA GLU A 112 2.12 -13.99 -8.09
C GLU A 112 2.82 -15.33 -8.40
N ALA A 113 3.67 -15.81 -7.49
CA ALA A 113 4.32 -17.12 -7.64
C ALA A 113 3.29 -18.27 -7.57
N LEU A 114 2.36 -18.23 -6.62
CA LEU A 114 1.31 -19.22 -6.47
C LEU A 114 0.36 -19.23 -7.68
N VAL A 115 -0.03 -18.05 -8.19
CA VAL A 115 -0.86 -17.94 -9.41
C VAL A 115 -0.18 -18.61 -10.60
N LYS A 116 1.13 -18.39 -10.78
CA LYS A 116 1.91 -19.07 -11.84
C LYS A 116 1.95 -20.58 -11.64
N GLN A 117 2.12 -21.06 -10.41
CA GLN A 117 2.10 -22.49 -10.11
C GLN A 117 0.74 -23.12 -10.38
N VAL A 118 -0.35 -22.47 -9.98
CA VAL A 118 -1.71 -22.94 -10.25
C VAL A 118 -1.97 -23.01 -11.74
N ALA A 119 -1.59 -21.98 -12.50
CA ALA A 119 -1.73 -21.98 -13.96
C ALA A 119 -0.93 -23.13 -14.61
N LEU A 120 0.32 -23.34 -14.19
CA LEU A 120 1.17 -24.43 -14.68
C LEU A 120 0.55 -25.79 -14.37
N LEU A 121 0.14 -26.03 -13.13
CA LEU A 121 -0.45 -27.30 -12.70
C LEU A 121 -1.78 -27.57 -13.39
N THR A 122 -2.60 -26.54 -13.58
CA THR A 122 -3.87 -26.64 -14.30
C THR A 122 -3.64 -27.01 -15.77
N ASN A 123 -2.67 -26.37 -16.43
CA ASN A 123 -2.30 -26.71 -17.81
C ASN A 123 -1.78 -28.14 -17.92
N LYS A 124 -0.94 -28.59 -16.97
CA LYS A 124 -0.47 -29.98 -16.92
C LYS A 124 -1.60 -30.97 -16.69
N LEU A 125 -2.58 -30.65 -15.84
CA LEU A 125 -3.75 -31.49 -15.61
C LEU A 125 -4.55 -31.65 -16.90
N VAL A 126 -4.85 -30.55 -17.58
CA VAL A 126 -5.57 -30.56 -18.88
C VAL A 126 -4.78 -31.36 -19.92
N GLU A 127 -3.46 -31.21 -19.97
CA GLU A 127 -2.60 -31.99 -20.88
C GLU A 127 -2.66 -33.49 -20.57
N LEU A 128 -2.52 -33.89 -19.30
CA LEU A 128 -2.58 -35.29 -18.88
C LEU A 128 -3.97 -35.90 -19.10
N GLU A 129 -5.03 -35.15 -18.80
CA GLU A 129 -6.41 -35.56 -19.05
C GLU A 129 -6.65 -35.77 -20.55
N ASN A 130 -6.20 -34.83 -21.38
CA ASN A 130 -6.28 -34.96 -22.83
C ASN A 130 -5.44 -36.13 -23.33
N HIS A 131 -4.20 -36.29 -22.86
CA HIS A 131 -3.33 -37.39 -23.25
C HIS A 131 -3.91 -38.76 -22.88
N SER A 132 -4.55 -38.85 -21.71
CA SER A 132 -5.27 -40.05 -21.27
C SER A 132 -6.49 -40.33 -22.16
N ARG A 133 -7.26 -39.30 -22.52
CA ARG A 133 -8.47 -39.42 -23.34
C ARG A 133 -8.23 -39.52 -24.85
N ARG A 134 -7.03 -39.21 -25.36
CA ARG A 134 -6.72 -39.23 -26.81
C ARG A 134 -7.03 -40.55 -27.48
N SER A 135 -6.86 -41.66 -26.77
CA SER A 135 -7.21 -42.99 -27.28
C SER A 135 -8.69 -43.32 -27.10
N ASN A 136 -9.44 -42.57 -26.28
CA ASN A 136 -10.80 -42.91 -25.91
C ASN A 136 -11.80 -42.40 -26.95
N LEU A 137 -12.58 -43.31 -27.54
CA LEU A 137 -13.70 -42.96 -28.41
C LEU A 137 -14.97 -42.83 -27.58
N ARG A 138 -15.73 -41.75 -27.83
CA ARG A 138 -17.04 -41.50 -27.23
C ARG A 138 -18.13 -41.71 -28.27
N LEU A 139 -18.97 -42.72 -28.06
CA LEU A 139 -20.16 -42.96 -28.87
C LEU A 139 -21.38 -42.40 -28.13
N VAL A 140 -22.10 -41.49 -28.77
CA VAL A 140 -23.28 -40.81 -28.22
C VAL A 140 -24.53 -41.32 -28.96
N ASN A 141 -25.67 -41.43 -28.29
CA ASN A 141 -26.94 -41.94 -28.86
C ASN A 141 -26.90 -43.38 -29.36
N VAL A 142 -26.06 -44.23 -28.75
CA VAL A 142 -26.08 -45.67 -29.02
C VAL A 142 -27.30 -46.27 -28.32
N LEU A 143 -28.26 -46.77 -29.11
CA LEU A 143 -29.42 -47.51 -28.60
C LEU A 143 -28.94 -48.72 -27.79
N GLU A 144 -29.33 -48.77 -26.51
CA GLU A 144 -28.90 -49.83 -25.56
C GLU A 144 -29.18 -51.25 -26.09
N ARG A 145 -30.25 -51.39 -26.88
CA ARG A 145 -30.72 -52.65 -27.45
C ARG A 145 -29.91 -53.15 -28.65
N TRP A 146 -29.10 -52.32 -29.30
CA TRP A 146 -28.40 -52.73 -30.52
C TRP A 146 -27.26 -53.70 -30.23
N GLU A 147 -26.54 -53.50 -29.14
CA GLU A 147 -25.45 -54.42 -28.74
C GLU A 147 -26.02 -55.78 -28.29
N GLU A 148 -27.12 -55.76 -27.55
CA GLU A 148 -27.84 -56.96 -27.13
C GLU A 148 -28.47 -57.70 -28.31
N MET A 149 -29.04 -56.96 -29.26
CA MET A 149 -29.61 -57.49 -30.49
C MET A 149 -28.54 -58.08 -31.40
N MET A 150 -27.38 -57.44 -31.56
CA MET A 150 -26.25 -58.01 -32.32
C MET A 150 -25.67 -59.25 -31.62
N ARG A 151 -25.60 -59.26 -30.29
CA ARG A 151 -25.18 -60.44 -29.52
C ARG A 151 -26.17 -61.60 -29.67
N TRP A 152 -27.47 -61.31 -29.63
CA TRP A 152 -28.54 -62.29 -29.83
C TRP A 152 -28.58 -62.82 -31.27
N LEU A 153 -28.43 -61.96 -32.28
CA LEU A 153 -28.36 -62.33 -33.69
C LEU A 153 -27.09 -63.15 -34.01
N SER A 154 -25.96 -62.83 -33.39
CA SER A 154 -24.71 -63.60 -33.50
C SER A 154 -24.85 -65.00 -32.89
N TRP A 155 -25.50 -65.12 -31.72
CA TRP A 155 -25.80 -66.40 -31.09
C TRP A 155 -26.75 -67.25 -31.94
N ARG A 156 -27.80 -66.63 -32.52
CA ARG A 156 -28.81 -67.32 -33.35
C ARG A 156 -28.29 -67.75 -34.72
N SER A 157 -27.33 -67.04 -35.30
CA SER A 157 -26.79 -67.33 -36.64
C SER A 157 -25.61 -68.31 -36.64
N GLY A 158 -25.16 -68.78 -35.47
CA GLY A 158 -23.98 -69.67 -35.36
C GLY A 158 -22.66 -69.02 -35.79
N SER A 159 -22.66 -67.72 -36.11
CA SER A 159 -21.51 -66.97 -36.64
C SER A 159 -20.65 -66.33 -35.53
N LEU A 160 -20.63 -66.92 -34.33
CA LEU A 160 -19.84 -66.41 -33.20
C LEU A 160 -18.35 -66.31 -33.53
N LYS A 161 -17.86 -67.19 -34.42
CA LYS A 161 -16.44 -67.23 -34.84
C LYS A 161 -16.03 -66.08 -35.75
N SER A 162 -16.92 -65.52 -36.58
CA SER A 162 -16.50 -64.49 -37.57
C SER A 162 -16.50 -63.06 -37.02
N TRP A 163 -17.37 -62.79 -36.04
CA TRP A 163 -17.49 -61.47 -35.45
C TRP A 163 -16.31 -61.17 -34.53
N ASP A 164 -15.92 -62.15 -33.70
CA ASP A 164 -14.80 -62.04 -32.78
C ASP A 164 -13.43 -62.03 -33.51
N GLN A 165 -13.29 -62.79 -34.61
CA GLN A 165 -12.05 -62.84 -35.40
C GLN A 165 -11.77 -61.55 -36.19
N ARG A 166 -12.81 -60.86 -36.67
CA ARG A 166 -12.66 -59.58 -37.41
C ARG A 166 -12.42 -58.40 -36.47
N HIS A 167 -12.89 -58.48 -35.22
CA HIS A 167 -12.67 -57.46 -34.18
C HIS A 167 -11.46 -57.76 -33.27
N SER A 168 -10.92 -58.98 -33.31
CA SER A 168 -9.69 -59.38 -32.60
C SER A 168 -8.46 -58.54 -32.95
N ARG A 169 -8.47 -57.79 -34.06
CA ARG A 169 -7.36 -56.87 -34.40
C ARG A 169 -7.34 -55.58 -33.60
N HIS A 170 -8.42 -55.24 -32.91
CA HIS A 170 -8.51 -54.01 -32.12
C HIS A 170 -8.72 -54.36 -30.64
N HIS A 171 -7.60 -54.56 -29.93
CA HIS A 171 -7.62 -54.80 -28.49
C HIS A 171 -8.08 -53.56 -27.73
N LEU A 172 -9.26 -53.63 -27.13
CA LEU A 172 -9.77 -52.63 -26.20
C LEU A 172 -9.21 -52.88 -24.79
N SER A 173 -8.79 -51.81 -24.12
CA SER A 173 -8.35 -51.80 -22.73
C SER A 173 -9.52 -51.72 -21.74
N SER A 174 -10.55 -50.92 -22.04
CA SER A 174 -11.76 -50.80 -21.21
C SER A 174 -12.95 -50.31 -22.04
N LYS A 175 -14.17 -50.68 -21.64
CA LYS A 175 -15.43 -50.23 -22.21
C LYS A 175 -16.40 -49.92 -21.06
N GLU A 176 -16.79 -48.66 -20.92
CA GLU A 176 -17.60 -48.19 -19.80
C GLU A 176 -18.74 -47.28 -20.29
N ARG A 177 -19.89 -47.33 -19.60
CA ARG A 177 -21.03 -46.44 -19.84
C ARG A 177 -20.99 -45.32 -18.80
N THR A 178 -21.01 -44.07 -19.25
CA THR A 178 -21.07 -42.91 -18.35
C THR A 178 -22.45 -42.24 -18.46
N GLY A 179 -23.11 -42.06 -17.31
CA GLY A 179 -24.34 -41.28 -17.21
C GLY A 179 -24.03 -39.78 -17.16
N CYS A 180 -24.12 -39.10 -18.29
CA CYS A 180 -24.21 -37.63 -18.32
C CYS A 180 -25.70 -37.23 -18.28
N PRO A 181 -26.05 -36.10 -17.62
CA PRO A 181 -27.42 -35.60 -17.57
C PRO A 181 -27.96 -35.16 -18.95
N ASP A 182 -27.08 -34.90 -19.93
CA ASP A 182 -27.42 -34.44 -21.28
C ASP A 182 -27.35 -35.55 -22.35
N GLY A 183 -27.43 -36.82 -21.93
CA GLY A 183 -27.38 -38.00 -22.80
C GLY A 183 -26.28 -38.97 -22.41
N ARG A 184 -26.57 -40.28 -22.53
CA ARG A 184 -25.64 -41.35 -22.15
C ARG A 184 -24.53 -41.52 -23.20
N VAL A 185 -23.28 -41.51 -22.76
CA VAL A 185 -22.08 -41.65 -23.61
C VAL A 185 -21.40 -42.98 -23.30
N LEU A 186 -21.07 -43.75 -24.34
CA LEU A 186 -20.29 -44.97 -24.24
C LEU A 186 -18.82 -44.65 -24.54
N VAL A 187 -17.95 -44.91 -23.57
CA VAL A 187 -16.51 -44.62 -23.66
C VAL A 187 -15.77 -45.93 -23.94
N VAL A 188 -14.97 -45.95 -25.00
CA VAL A 188 -14.17 -47.10 -25.43
C VAL A 188 -12.70 -46.72 -25.41
N GLN A 189 -11.87 -47.43 -24.64
CA GLN A 189 -10.42 -47.23 -24.59
C GLN A 189 -9.69 -48.38 -25.31
N PRO A 190 -8.83 -48.14 -26.31
CA PRO A 190 -7.89 -49.11 -26.89
C PRO A 190 -6.69 -49.38 -25.96
N ARG A 191 -6.13 -50.59 -26.02
CA ARG A 191 -4.94 -51.00 -25.25
C ARG A 191 -3.68 -50.46 -25.91
N ARG A 192 -2.83 -49.74 -25.15
CA ARG A 192 -1.50 -49.31 -25.64
C ARG A 192 -0.60 -50.54 -25.77
N GLY A 193 -0.15 -50.84 -26.98
CA GLY A 193 0.94 -51.80 -27.18
C GLY A 193 2.23 -51.24 -26.61
N SER A 194 2.87 -51.99 -25.72
CA SER A 194 4.25 -51.74 -25.30
C SER A 194 5.16 -52.01 -26.48
N SER A 195 5.60 -50.97 -27.17
CA SER A 195 6.72 -51.06 -28.11
C SER A 195 8.02 -51.10 -27.31
N SER A 196 8.56 -52.32 -27.12
CA SER A 196 9.97 -52.57 -26.81
C SER A 196 10.83 -52.38 -28.05
#